data_AF-A0AAN6S5F5-F1
#
_entry.id   AF-A0AAN6S5F5-F1
#
_cell.length_a   1.000
_cell.length_b   1.000
_cell.length_c   1.000
_cell.angle_alpha   90.00
_cell.angle_beta   90.00
_cell.angle_gamma   90.00
#
_symmetry.space_group_name_H-M   'P 1'
#
loop_
_entity.id
_entity.type
_entity.pdbx_description
1 polymer ?
#
loop_
_entity_poly.entity_id
_entity_poly.type
_entity_poly.pdbx_seq_one_letter_code
_entity_poly.pdbx_strand_id
1 'polypeptide(L)'
;MHNINLVNDGSSSRTPEALFLSDSEKRVLELYDRLQQLRLELALLRAQKQDLPDALQDVPEPDIDDSQRHLLESKAAHSLRNDVVESAIMIQPLLKAVHNGTHASPVERDLLPWAQQRDMTAVEVAKQCSDLQATRTQLAELEVQSLELSRRNVELASQALRLAEHVQAYSMESVGNMPLKQQIGEVENGLKASRARWKIIKGAASAVVAGSGIDWARDKHLRDIVLDPN
;
A
#
# COMPACT_ATOMS: atom_id res chain seq x y z
N MET A 1 16.48 31.68 18.06
CA MET A 1 15.09 32.14 18.27
C MET A 1 14.53 32.61 16.93
N HIS A 2 13.90 31.71 16.18
CA HIS A 2 13.27 32.04 14.89
C HIS A 2 11.78 31.76 15.03
N ASN A 3 10.98 32.84 15.02
CA ASN A 3 9.52 32.78 15.06
C ASN A 3 9.00 32.27 13.72
N ILE A 4 8.26 31.17 13.76
CA ILE A 4 7.50 30.65 12.63
C ILE A 4 6.17 31.40 12.62
N ASN A 5 6.01 32.29 11.64
CA ASN A 5 4.73 32.87 11.30
C ASN A 5 3.84 31.77 10.73
N LEU A 6 2.87 31.31 11.51
CA LEU A 6 1.72 30.55 11.04
C LEU A 6 0.94 31.46 10.09
N VAL A 7 1.09 31.20 8.79
CA VAL A 7 0.16 31.65 7.77
C VAL A 7 -1.19 31.03 8.12
N ASN A 8 -2.06 31.89 8.67
CA ASN A 8 -3.47 31.64 8.87
C ASN A 8 -4.10 31.50 7.49
N ASP A 9 -4.10 30.27 6.97
CA ASP A 9 -4.79 29.94 5.73
C ASP A 9 -6.28 30.02 6.02
N GLY A 10 -6.89 31.07 5.51
CA GLY A 10 -8.30 31.40 5.67
C GLY A 10 -9.17 30.36 4.99
N SER A 11 -9.31 29.19 5.61
CA SER A 11 -10.41 28.27 5.35
C SER A 11 -11.68 28.91 5.91
N SER A 12 -12.21 29.88 5.15
CA SER A 12 -13.63 30.16 5.18
C SER A 12 -14.33 28.86 4.78
N SER A 13 -14.60 28.02 5.77
CA SER A 13 -15.60 26.98 5.69
C SER A 13 -16.93 27.69 5.45
N ARG A 14 -17.20 28.01 4.17
CA ARG A 14 -18.56 28.25 3.70
C ARG A 14 -19.29 26.93 3.92
N THR A 15 -19.82 26.74 5.12
CA THR A 15 -20.99 25.90 5.30
C THR A 15 -21.97 26.33 4.22
N PRO A 16 -22.42 25.42 3.34
CA PRO A 16 -23.38 25.79 2.31
C PRO A 16 -24.56 26.44 3.02
N GLU A 17 -24.95 27.65 2.62
CA GLU A 17 -26.20 28.25 3.07
C GLU A 17 -27.28 27.21 2.80
N ALA A 18 -27.80 26.58 3.86
CA ALA A 18 -28.76 25.51 3.70
C ALA A 18 -29.88 26.03 2.79
N LEU A 19 -30.26 25.25 1.77
CA LEU A 19 -31.44 25.53 0.97
C LEU A 19 -32.58 25.84 1.94
N PHE A 20 -33.00 27.11 1.98
CA PHE A 20 -34.06 27.57 2.87
C PHE A 20 -35.39 27.08 2.31
N LEU A 21 -35.60 25.77 2.40
CA LEU A 21 -36.85 25.13 2.05
C LEU A 21 -37.92 25.61 3.03
N SER A 22 -39.02 26.10 2.49
CA SER A 22 -40.23 26.36 3.25
C SER A 22 -40.70 25.08 3.95
N ASP A 23 -41.42 25.22 5.06
CA ASP A 23 -41.94 24.06 5.78
C ASP A 23 -42.88 23.20 4.91
N SER A 24 -43.55 23.81 3.93
CA SER A 24 -44.31 23.11 2.89
C SER A 24 -43.44 22.27 1.96
N GLU A 25 -42.30 22.78 1.51
CA GLU A 25 -41.39 22.05 0.61
C GLU A 25 -40.73 20.88 1.33
N LYS A 26 -40.30 21.09 2.59
CA LYS A 26 -39.80 20.00 3.44
C LYS A 26 -40.85 18.91 3.60
N ARG A 27 -42.10 19.31 3.84
CA ARG A 27 -43.20 18.34 3.98
C ARG A 27 -43.47 17.56 2.70
N VAL A 28 -43.37 18.20 1.53
CA VAL A 28 -43.49 17.52 0.24
C VAL A 28 -42.38 16.49 0.04
N LEU A 29 -41.14 16.81 0.41
CA LEU A 29 -40.01 15.87 0.33
C LEU A 29 -40.19 14.68 1.29
N GLU A 30 -40.58 14.92 2.54
CA GLU A 30 -40.90 13.85 3.49
C GLU A 30 -42.01 12.91 2.98
N LEU A 31 -43.05 13.49 2.35
CA LEU A 31 -44.13 12.71 1.75
C LEU A 31 -43.65 11.90 0.56
N TYR A 32 -42.73 12.44 -0.25
CA TYR A 32 -42.10 11.71 -1.35
C TYR A 32 -41.28 10.52 -0.83
N ASP A 33 -40.44 10.73 0.19
CA ASP A 33 -39.65 9.67 0.81
C ASP A 33 -40.54 8.57 1.40
N ARG A 34 -41.63 8.98 2.08
CA ARG A 34 -42.62 8.05 2.62
C ARG A 34 -43.33 7.27 1.52
N LEU A 35 -43.63 7.91 0.39
CA LEU A 35 -44.26 7.27 -0.75
C LEU A 35 -43.33 6.25 -1.41
N GLN A 36 -42.03 6.55 -1.53
CA GLN A 36 -41.03 5.60 -2.01
C GLN A 36 -40.91 4.40 -1.08
N GLN A 37 -40.88 4.62 0.24
CA GLN A 37 -40.88 3.55 1.22
C GLN A 37 -42.11 2.64 1.08
N LEU A 38 -43.31 3.22 0.98
CA LEU A 38 -44.56 2.45 0.83
C LEU A 38 -44.60 1.67 -0.48
N ARG A 39 -44.04 2.22 -1.58
CA ARG A 39 -43.93 1.49 -2.85
C ARG A 39 -43.03 0.27 -2.73
N LEU A 40 -41.93 0.37 -1.98
CA LEU A 40 -41.03 -0.74 -1.71
C LEU A 40 -41.69 -1.81 -0.83
N GLU A 41 -42.38 -1.41 0.24
CA GLU A 41 -43.17 -2.32 1.07
C GLU A 41 -44.25 -3.06 0.27
N LEU A 42 -44.93 -2.35 -0.64
CA LEU A 42 -45.95 -2.94 -1.51
C LEU A 42 -45.34 -3.91 -2.52
N ALA A 43 -44.18 -3.60 -3.09
CA ALA A 43 -43.44 -4.49 -3.98
C ALA A 43 -43.02 -5.78 -3.26
N LEU A 44 -42.55 -5.68 -2.00
CA LEU A 44 -42.22 -6.84 -1.16
C LEU A 44 -43.44 -7.69 -0.85
N LEU A 45 -44.55 -7.08 -0.45
CA LEU A 45 -45.80 -7.78 -0.16
C LEU A 45 -46.38 -8.48 -1.40
N ARG A 46 -46.26 -7.88 -2.59
CA ARG A 46 -46.68 -8.52 -3.84
C ARG A 46 -45.81 -9.73 -4.19
N ALA A 47 -44.49 -9.62 -4.02
CA ALA A 47 -43.59 -10.75 -4.21
C ALA A 47 -43.92 -11.90 -3.24
N GLN A 48 -44.13 -11.58 -1.96
CA GLN A 48 -44.49 -12.59 -0.95
C GLN A 48 -45.85 -13.27 -1.21
N LYS A 49 -46.83 -12.55 -1.77
CA LYS A 49 -48.13 -13.12 -2.14
C LYS A 49 -48.08 -13.99 -3.39
N GLN A 50 -47.15 -13.74 -4.31
CA GLN A 50 -46.91 -14.61 -5.46
C GLN A 50 -46.24 -15.93 -5.08
N ASP A 51 -45.51 -15.96 -3.96
CA ASP A 51 -44.88 -17.17 -3.42
C ASP A 51 -45.82 -18.03 -2.55
N LEU A 52 -47.05 -17.58 -2.27
CA LEU A 52 -48.09 -18.45 -1.69
C LEU A 52 -48.83 -19.14 -2.84
N PRO A 53 -48.65 -20.46 -3.07
CA PRO A 53 -49.47 -21.17 -4.04
C PRO A 53 -50.91 -21.17 -3.51
N ASP A 54 -51.80 -20.53 -4.26
CA ASP A 54 -53.23 -20.48 -3.97
C ASP A 54 -53.75 -21.93 -3.96
N ALA A 55 -54.13 -22.39 -2.77
CA ALA A 55 -54.72 -23.69 -2.59
C ALA A 55 -56.11 -23.67 -3.25
N LEU A 56 -56.31 -24.61 -4.18
CA LEU A 56 -57.59 -25.07 -4.71
C LEU A 56 -58.24 -24.18 -5.80
N GLN A 57 -57.88 -24.43 -7.07
CA GLN A 57 -58.87 -24.61 -8.14
C GLN A 57 -58.23 -25.20 -9.41
N ASP A 58 -58.86 -26.26 -9.93
CA ASP A 58 -58.63 -26.86 -11.25
C ASP A 58 -58.61 -25.77 -12.34
N VAL A 59 -57.42 -25.48 -12.86
CA VAL A 59 -57.20 -24.73 -14.10
C VAL A 59 -56.21 -25.57 -14.91
N PRO A 60 -56.48 -25.88 -16.20
CA PRO A 60 -55.54 -26.64 -17.03
C PRO A 60 -54.19 -25.92 -17.01
N GLU A 61 -53.12 -26.61 -16.59
CA GLU A 61 -51.79 -26.05 -16.32
C GLU A 61 -51.45 -24.91 -17.30
N PRO A 62 -51.65 -23.63 -16.91
CA PRO A 62 -51.19 -22.54 -17.74
C PRO A 62 -49.67 -22.58 -17.67
N ASP A 63 -49.02 -22.58 -18.83
CA ASP A 63 -47.57 -22.67 -19.00
C ASP A 63 -46.85 -21.75 -18.00
N ILE A 64 -46.39 -22.35 -16.90
CA ILE A 64 -45.93 -21.63 -15.71
C ILE A 64 -44.73 -20.77 -16.09
N ASP A 65 -43.90 -21.28 -17.01
CA ASP A 65 -42.74 -20.58 -17.57
C ASP A 65 -43.14 -19.30 -18.32
N ASP A 66 -44.20 -19.34 -19.11
CA ASP A 66 -44.67 -18.15 -19.84
C ASP A 66 -45.30 -17.12 -18.88
N SER A 67 -46.03 -17.57 -17.86
CA SER A 67 -46.57 -16.68 -16.83
C SER A 67 -45.46 -16.00 -16.00
N GLN A 68 -44.38 -16.72 -15.68
CA GLN A 68 -43.20 -16.19 -14.99
C GLN A 68 -42.44 -15.20 -15.86
N ARG A 69 -42.27 -15.48 -17.16
CA ARG A 69 -41.65 -14.56 -18.12
C ARG A 69 -42.44 -13.26 -18.24
N HIS A 70 -43.76 -13.35 -18.39
CA HIS A 70 -44.62 -12.17 -18.46
C HIS A 70 -44.59 -11.35 -17.15
N LEU A 71 -44.52 -12.01 -16.00
CA LEU A 71 -44.32 -11.34 -14.71
C LEU A 71 -42.99 -10.60 -14.67
N LEU A 72 -41.88 -11.25 -15.00
CA LEU A 72 -40.54 -10.64 -15.02
C LEU A 72 -40.46 -9.47 -16.00
N GLU A 73 -41.04 -9.62 -17.19
CA GLU A 73 -41.12 -8.57 -18.20
C GLU A 73 -41.94 -7.38 -17.70
N SER A 74 -43.11 -7.63 -17.09
CA SER A 74 -43.93 -6.56 -16.52
C SER A 74 -43.22 -5.84 -15.36
N LYS A 75 -42.45 -6.56 -14.54
CA LYS A 75 -41.66 -6.00 -13.43
C LYS A 75 -40.52 -5.14 -13.96
N ALA A 76 -39.79 -5.63 -14.96
CA ALA A 76 -38.73 -4.88 -15.62
C ALA A 76 -39.29 -3.63 -16.29
N ALA A 77 -40.38 -3.75 -17.06
CA ALA A 77 -41.04 -2.62 -17.71
C ALA A 77 -41.55 -1.58 -16.70
N HIS A 78 -42.11 -2.02 -15.57
CA HIS A 78 -42.56 -1.12 -14.51
C HIS A 78 -41.38 -0.40 -13.84
N SER A 79 -40.28 -1.10 -13.55
CA SER A 79 -39.06 -0.52 -12.99
C SER A 79 -38.51 0.54 -13.94
N LEU A 80 -38.28 0.17 -15.20
CA LEU A 80 -37.77 1.09 -16.22
C LEU A 80 -38.65 2.31 -16.39
N ARG A 81 -39.98 2.15 -16.38
CA ARG A 81 -40.90 3.29 -16.45
C ARG A 81 -40.73 4.23 -15.25
N ASN A 82 -40.60 3.68 -14.04
CA ASN A 82 -40.39 4.49 -12.85
C ASN A 82 -39.05 5.22 -12.91
N ASP A 83 -37.99 4.54 -13.33
CA ASP A 83 -36.64 5.10 -13.47
C ASP A 83 -36.62 6.23 -14.53
N VAL A 84 -37.32 6.04 -15.65
CA VAL A 84 -37.45 7.07 -16.70
C VAL A 84 -38.24 8.28 -16.20
N VAL A 85 -39.34 8.07 -15.47
CA VAL A 85 -40.13 9.17 -14.90
C VAL A 85 -39.32 9.94 -13.86
N GLU A 86 -38.60 9.24 -12.98
CA GLU A 86 -37.72 9.86 -11.98
C GLU A 86 -36.60 10.65 -12.64
N SER A 87 -35.93 10.06 -13.63
CA SER A 87 -34.90 10.72 -14.43
C SER A 87 -35.45 11.96 -15.16
N ALA A 88 -36.65 11.89 -15.74
CA ALA A 88 -37.28 13.03 -16.39
C ALA A 88 -37.58 14.17 -15.41
N ILE A 89 -38.12 13.86 -14.21
CA ILE A 89 -38.43 14.83 -13.16
C ILE A 89 -37.16 15.51 -12.64
N MET A 90 -36.04 14.80 -12.57
CA MET A 90 -34.77 15.34 -12.07
C MET A 90 -33.97 16.10 -13.13
N ILE A 91 -33.87 15.55 -14.35
CA ILE A 91 -33.00 16.10 -15.40
C ILE A 91 -33.64 17.33 -16.07
N GLN A 92 -34.96 17.34 -16.28
CA GLN A 92 -35.60 18.44 -17.01
C GLN A 92 -35.43 19.82 -16.31
N PRO A 93 -35.61 19.95 -14.98
CA PRO A 93 -35.31 21.18 -14.26
C PRO A 93 -33.83 21.58 -14.36
N LEU A 94 -32.90 20.62 -14.22
CA LEU A 94 -31.46 20.87 -14.33
C LEU A 94 -31.06 21.35 -15.73
N LEU A 95 -31.60 20.72 -16.78
CA LEU A 95 -31.31 21.07 -18.16
C LEU A 95 -31.80 22.50 -18.46
N LYS A 96 -32.98 22.87 -17.97
CA LYS A 96 -33.51 24.24 -18.10
C LYS A 96 -32.72 25.26 -17.27
N ALA A 97 -32.27 24.88 -16.08
CA ALA A 97 -31.42 25.70 -15.21
C ALA A 97 -30.11 26.05 -15.90
N VAL A 98 -29.45 25.06 -16.52
CA VAL A 98 -28.16 25.24 -17.21
C VAL A 98 -28.32 26.03 -18.51
N HIS A 99 -29.38 25.77 -19.28
CA HIS A 99 -29.56 26.40 -20.59
C HIS A 99 -30.28 27.76 -20.55
N ASN A 100 -30.63 28.28 -19.36
CA ASN A 100 -31.42 29.51 -19.22
C ASN A 100 -32.60 29.53 -20.20
N GLY A 101 -33.32 28.41 -20.28
CA GLY A 101 -34.41 28.26 -21.25
C GLY A 101 -35.39 29.43 -21.13
N THR A 102 -35.87 29.95 -22.26
CA THR A 102 -36.85 31.04 -22.29
C THR A 102 -38.13 30.71 -21.50
N HIS A 103 -38.41 29.42 -21.27
CA HIS A 103 -39.51 28.88 -20.45
C HIS A 103 -39.06 28.31 -19.08
N ALA A 104 -37.85 28.60 -18.61
CA ALA A 104 -37.41 28.18 -17.27
C ALA A 104 -38.15 28.98 -16.20
N SER A 105 -38.79 28.27 -15.26
CA SER A 105 -39.43 28.90 -14.09
C SER A 105 -38.37 29.57 -13.18
N PRO A 106 -38.74 30.55 -12.34
CA PRO A 106 -37.81 31.19 -11.42
C PRO A 106 -37.08 30.17 -10.52
N VAL A 107 -37.82 29.19 -10.01
CA VAL A 107 -37.28 28.12 -9.16
C VAL A 107 -36.27 27.25 -9.93
N GLU A 108 -36.52 26.95 -11.21
CA GLU A 108 -35.58 26.21 -12.05
C GLU A 108 -34.28 27.00 -12.28
N ARG A 109 -34.33 28.34 -12.39
CA ARG A 109 -33.12 29.17 -12.55
C ARG A 109 -32.26 29.22 -11.29
N ASP A 110 -32.91 29.21 -10.12
CA ASP A 110 -32.23 29.22 -8.82
C ASP A 110 -31.47 27.91 -8.53
N LEU A 111 -31.72 26.83 -9.29
CA LEU A 111 -31.00 25.56 -9.17
C LEU A 111 -29.57 25.60 -9.74
N LEU A 112 -29.25 26.56 -10.63
CA LEU A 112 -27.95 26.62 -11.29
C LEU A 112 -26.74 26.65 -10.34
N PRO A 113 -26.66 27.52 -9.30
CA PRO A 113 -25.53 27.51 -8.38
C PRO A 113 -25.38 26.19 -7.63
N TRP A 114 -26.49 25.53 -7.29
CA TRP A 114 -26.49 24.23 -6.60
C TRP A 114 -26.02 23.11 -7.51
N ALA A 115 -26.42 23.12 -8.78
CA ALA A 115 -25.96 22.16 -9.79
C ALA A 115 -24.45 22.32 -10.02
N GLN A 116 -23.95 23.55 -10.14
CA GLN A 116 -22.51 23.83 -10.27
C GLN A 116 -21.72 23.36 -9.05
N GLN A 117 -22.22 23.62 -7.84
CA GLN A 117 -21.59 23.15 -6.62
C GLN A 117 -21.56 21.62 -6.54
N ARG A 118 -22.67 20.96 -6.87
CA ARG A 118 -22.74 19.49 -6.95
C ARG A 118 -21.69 18.97 -7.93
N ASP A 119 -21.62 19.52 -9.13
CA ASP A 119 -20.70 19.05 -10.16
C ASP A 119 -19.24 19.27 -9.75
N MET A 120 -18.92 20.39 -9.09
CA MET A 120 -17.59 20.62 -8.49
C MET A 120 -17.24 19.56 -7.44
N THR A 121 -18.15 19.31 -6.48
CA THR A 121 -17.92 18.29 -5.45
C THR A 121 -17.82 16.88 -6.04
N ALA A 122 -18.59 16.58 -7.08
CA ALA A 122 -18.53 15.30 -7.79
C ALA A 122 -17.16 15.10 -8.47
N VAL A 123 -16.60 16.15 -9.08
CA VAL A 123 -15.25 16.13 -9.64
C VAL A 123 -14.19 15.95 -8.54
N GLU A 124 -14.32 16.62 -7.40
CA GLU A 124 -13.41 16.45 -6.26
C GLU A 124 -13.45 15.02 -5.70
N VAL A 125 -14.64 14.46 -5.50
CA VAL A 125 -14.84 13.08 -5.06
C VAL A 125 -14.26 12.09 -6.09
N ALA A 126 -14.47 12.32 -7.38
CA ALA A 126 -13.92 11.48 -8.43
C ALA A 126 -12.38 11.48 -8.42
N LYS A 127 -11.75 12.65 -8.20
CA LYS A 127 -10.30 12.78 -8.04
C LYS A 127 -9.81 12.02 -6.81
N GLN A 128 -10.44 12.23 -5.65
CA GLN A 128 -10.09 11.52 -4.42
C GLN A 128 -10.24 10.00 -4.56
N CYS A 129 -11.28 9.54 -5.27
CA CYS A 129 -11.48 8.12 -5.54
C CYS A 129 -10.36 7.56 -6.44
N SER A 130 -9.97 8.30 -7.50
CA SER A 130 -8.84 7.94 -8.35
C SER A 130 -7.53 7.87 -7.57
N ASP A 131 -7.26 8.85 -6.71
CA ASP A 131 -6.05 8.90 -5.88
C ASP A 131 -6.04 7.75 -4.86
N LEU A 132 -7.18 7.45 -4.24
CA LEU A 132 -7.34 6.28 -3.36
C LEU A 132 -7.12 4.96 -4.11
N GLN A 133 -7.60 4.87 -5.34
CA GLN A 133 -7.39 3.67 -6.15
C GLN A 133 -5.91 3.52 -6.51
N ALA A 134 -5.23 4.61 -6.89
CA ALA A 134 -3.81 4.61 -7.18
C ALA A 134 -2.97 4.20 -5.96
N THR A 135 -3.24 4.78 -4.79
CA THR A 135 -2.54 4.42 -3.54
C THR A 135 -2.79 2.97 -3.12
N ARG A 136 -4.02 2.45 -3.29
CA ARG A 136 -4.31 1.03 -3.07
C ARG A 136 -3.54 0.12 -4.01
N THR A 137 -3.42 0.47 -5.28
CA THR A 137 -2.63 -0.32 -6.24
C THR A 137 -1.14 -0.33 -5.88
N GLN A 138 -0.58 0.80 -5.46
CA GLN A 138 0.80 0.89 -4.99
C GLN A 138 1.03 0.06 -3.72
N LEU A 139 0.09 0.12 -2.77
CA LEU A 139 0.15 -0.69 -1.55
C LEU A 139 0.11 -2.19 -1.88
N ALA A 140 -0.78 -2.61 -2.77
CA ALA A 140 -0.85 -4.01 -3.21
C ALA A 140 0.46 -4.47 -3.89
N GLU A 141 1.08 -3.62 -4.71
CA GLU A 141 2.39 -3.92 -5.32
C GLU A 141 3.49 -4.07 -4.27
N LEU A 142 3.54 -3.16 -3.28
CA LEU A 142 4.51 -3.22 -2.19
C LEU A 142 4.30 -4.44 -1.29
N GLU A 143 3.06 -4.85 -1.04
CA GLU A 143 2.74 -6.07 -0.30
C GLU A 143 3.26 -7.31 -1.02
N VAL A 144 3.05 -7.40 -2.34
CA VAL A 144 3.60 -8.49 -3.16
C VAL A 144 5.14 -8.50 -3.08
N GLN A 145 5.78 -7.35 -3.25
CA GLN A 145 7.24 -7.24 -3.15
C GLN A 145 7.75 -7.62 -1.74
N SER A 146 7.04 -7.23 -0.68
CA SER A 146 7.38 -7.57 0.70
C SER A 146 7.28 -9.09 0.95
N LEU A 147 6.24 -9.73 0.41
CA LEU A 147 6.09 -11.18 0.48
C LEU A 147 7.22 -11.91 -0.26
N GLU A 148 7.63 -11.41 -1.44
CA GLU A 148 8.78 -11.97 -2.14
C GLU A 148 10.09 -11.80 -1.37
N LEU A 149 10.36 -10.61 -0.84
CA LEU A 149 11.56 -10.32 -0.07
C LEU A 149 11.61 -11.12 1.24
N SER A 150 10.49 -11.29 1.92
CA SER A 150 10.42 -12.11 3.14
C SER A 150 10.72 -13.58 2.83
N ARG A 151 10.19 -14.14 1.73
CA ARG A 151 10.54 -15.49 1.25
C ARG A 151 12.02 -15.62 0.95
N ARG A 152 12.61 -14.67 0.21
CA ARG A 152 14.06 -14.67 -0.10
C ARG A 152 14.90 -14.55 1.17
N ASN A 153 14.50 -13.72 2.13
CA ASN A 153 15.19 -13.60 3.42
C ASN A 153 15.16 -14.91 4.21
N VAL A 154 14.02 -15.59 4.25
CA VAL A 154 13.92 -16.91 4.90
C VAL A 154 14.82 -17.93 4.20
N GLU A 155 14.84 -17.95 2.87
CA GLU A 155 15.70 -18.84 2.11
C GLU A 155 17.18 -18.58 2.39
N LEU A 156 17.63 -17.32 2.29
CA LEU A 156 19.01 -16.92 2.56
C LEU A 156 19.42 -17.18 4.02
N ALA A 157 18.54 -16.91 4.99
CA ALA A 157 18.78 -17.24 6.38
C ALA A 157 18.94 -18.76 6.58
N SER A 158 18.14 -19.58 5.90
CA SER A 158 18.28 -21.05 5.93
C SER A 158 19.60 -21.52 5.32
N GLN A 159 20.10 -20.84 4.27
CA GLN A 159 21.38 -21.16 3.65
C GLN A 159 22.54 -20.74 4.55
N ALA A 160 22.45 -19.56 5.18
CA ALA A 160 23.43 -19.07 6.14
C ALA A 160 23.54 -19.99 7.37
N LEU A 161 22.40 -20.47 7.91
CA LEU A 161 22.39 -21.45 9.00
C LEU A 161 23.06 -22.76 8.59
N ARG A 162 22.74 -23.31 7.41
CA ARG A 162 23.40 -24.52 6.89
C ARG A 162 24.91 -24.32 6.71
N LEU A 163 25.33 -23.18 6.16
CA LEU A 163 26.74 -22.84 6.01
C LEU A 163 27.44 -22.71 7.36
N ALA A 164 26.79 -22.08 8.35
CA ALA A 164 27.31 -21.99 9.71
C ALA A 164 27.43 -23.36 10.37
N GLU A 165 26.45 -24.26 10.18
CA GLU A 165 26.52 -25.65 10.62
C GLU A 165 27.69 -26.41 9.97
N HIS A 166 27.91 -26.24 8.66
CA HIS A 166 29.06 -26.84 7.97
C HIS A 166 30.40 -26.32 8.49
N VAL A 167 30.53 -25.01 8.74
CA VAL A 167 31.73 -24.42 9.33
C VAL A 167 31.95 -24.94 10.75
N GLN A 168 30.88 -25.06 11.53
CA GLN A 168 30.96 -25.58 12.90
C GLN A 168 31.34 -27.06 12.91
N ALA A 169 30.77 -27.88 12.03
CA ALA A 169 31.14 -29.28 11.85
C ALA A 169 32.61 -29.43 11.42
N TYR A 170 33.07 -28.64 10.45
CA TYR A 170 34.49 -28.62 10.04
C TYR A 170 35.40 -28.17 11.19
N SER A 171 34.98 -27.19 12.00
CA SER A 171 35.74 -26.76 13.17
C SER A 171 35.83 -27.84 14.25
N MET A 172 34.75 -28.62 14.48
CA MET A 172 34.74 -29.76 15.40
C MET A 172 35.61 -30.92 14.90
N GLU A 173 35.58 -31.22 13.60
CA GLU A 173 36.44 -32.22 12.97
C GLU A 173 37.93 -31.78 13.01
N SER A 174 38.21 -30.49 12.79
CA SER A 174 39.52 -29.86 13.02
C SER A 174 39.98 -29.92 14.49
N VAL A 175 39.06 -29.91 15.45
CA VAL A 175 39.36 -30.13 16.87
C VAL A 175 39.66 -31.61 17.15
N GLY A 176 39.02 -32.55 16.43
CA GLY A 176 39.37 -33.97 16.43
C GLY A 176 40.79 -34.26 15.95
N ASN A 177 41.33 -33.42 15.06
CA ASN A 177 42.74 -33.40 14.65
C ASN A 177 43.67 -32.73 15.69
N MET A 178 43.41 -32.96 16.98
CA MET A 178 44.25 -32.55 18.11
C MET A 178 45.76 -32.85 17.92
N PRO A 179 46.18 -34.02 17.37
CA PRO A 179 47.61 -34.27 17.13
C PRO A 179 48.21 -33.35 16.05
N LEU A 180 47.44 -32.97 15.02
CA LEU A 180 47.91 -32.07 13.96
C LEU A 180 48.06 -30.63 14.46
N LYS A 181 47.17 -30.17 15.34
CA LYS A 181 47.29 -28.86 16.01
C LYS A 181 48.49 -28.79 16.94
N GLN A 182 48.81 -29.87 17.66
CA GLN A 182 50.02 -29.95 18.48
C GLN A 182 51.29 -29.87 17.62
N GLN A 183 51.34 -30.59 16.50
CA GLN A 183 52.47 -30.54 15.56
C GLN A 183 52.66 -29.14 14.94
N ILE A 184 51.56 -28.46 14.57
CA ILE A 184 51.63 -27.08 14.06
C ILE A 184 52.12 -26.12 15.15
N GLY A 185 51.63 -26.26 16.39
CA GLY A 185 52.09 -25.45 17.53
C GLY A 185 53.57 -25.64 17.86
N GLU A 186 54.08 -26.87 17.77
CA GLU A 186 55.50 -27.16 17.95
C GLU A 186 56.36 -26.51 16.86
N VAL A 187 55.93 -26.59 15.60
CA VAL A 187 56.62 -25.94 14.46
C VAL A 187 56.59 -24.42 14.59
N GLU A 188 55.45 -23.82 14.96
CA GLU A 188 55.34 -22.38 15.18
C GLU A 188 56.20 -21.89 16.35
N ASN A 189 56.26 -22.64 17.44
CA ASN A 189 57.12 -22.33 18.58
C ASN A 189 58.60 -22.45 18.21
N GLY A 190 58.96 -23.45 17.41
CA GLY A 190 60.30 -23.57 16.82
C GLY A 190 60.67 -22.37 15.94
N LEU A 191 59.71 -21.86 15.18
CA LEU A 191 59.90 -20.71 14.28
C LEU A 191 59.95 -19.37 15.03
N LYS A 192 59.17 -19.22 16.12
CA LYS A 192 59.30 -18.07 17.04
C LYS A 192 60.64 -18.07 17.76
N ALA A 193 61.10 -19.23 18.23
CA ALA A 193 62.41 -19.37 18.85
C ALA A 193 63.55 -19.08 17.86
N SER A 194 63.45 -19.55 16.60
CA SER A 194 64.45 -19.24 15.57
C SER A 194 64.45 -17.77 15.20
N ARG A 195 63.28 -17.13 15.06
CA ARG A 195 63.16 -15.68 14.83
C ARG A 195 63.72 -14.86 15.99
N ALA A 196 63.47 -15.26 17.24
CA ALA A 196 64.03 -14.58 18.41
C ALA A 196 65.57 -14.68 18.41
N ARG A 197 66.12 -15.87 18.14
CA ARG A 197 67.57 -16.07 18.00
C ARG A 197 68.14 -15.23 16.86
N TRP A 198 67.47 -15.19 15.71
CA TRP A 198 67.89 -14.39 14.57
C TRP A 198 67.88 -12.89 14.87
N LYS A 199 66.87 -12.38 15.60
CA LYS A 199 66.84 -10.99 16.05
C LYS A 199 68.03 -10.64 16.96
N ILE A 200 68.41 -11.54 17.86
CA ILE A 200 69.58 -11.36 18.74
C ILE A 200 70.87 -11.35 17.92
N ILE A 201 71.04 -12.33 17.02
CA ILE A 201 72.23 -12.40 16.15
C ILE A 201 72.33 -11.16 15.26
N LYS A 202 71.21 -10.71 14.68
CA LYS A 202 71.14 -9.49 13.87
C LYS A 202 71.49 -8.25 14.69
N GLY A 203 70.94 -8.12 15.90
CA GLY A 203 71.25 -7.00 16.80
C GLY A 203 72.71 -6.99 17.26
N ALA A 204 73.31 -8.16 17.51
CA ALA A 204 74.72 -8.27 17.84
C ALA A 204 75.60 -7.88 16.64
N ALA A 205 75.27 -8.33 15.43
CA ALA A 205 75.99 -7.97 14.21
C ALA A 205 75.91 -6.46 13.92
N SER A 206 74.75 -5.83 14.08
CA SER A 206 74.60 -4.39 13.90
C SER A 206 75.39 -3.59 14.94
N ALA A 207 75.41 -4.04 16.20
CA ALA A 207 76.21 -3.42 17.25
C ALA A 207 77.73 -3.51 16.98
N VAL A 208 78.21 -4.65 16.46
CA VAL A 208 79.62 -4.83 16.08
C VAL A 208 80.00 -3.91 14.93
N VAL A 209 79.16 -3.82 13.89
CA VAL A 209 79.42 -2.93 12.72
C VAL A 209 79.38 -1.45 13.12
N ALA A 210 78.47 -1.05 14.01
CA ALA A 210 78.41 0.32 14.52
C ALA A 210 79.58 0.66 15.47
N GLY A 211 80.05 -0.32 16.25
CA GLY A 211 81.16 -0.16 17.20
C GLY A 211 82.55 -0.25 16.59
N SER A 212 82.71 -0.86 15.40
CA SER A 212 84.01 -1.07 14.77
C SER A 212 84.59 0.16 14.05
N GLY A 213 83.89 1.31 14.09
CA GLY A 213 84.35 2.56 13.48
C GLY A 213 84.33 2.59 11.95
N ILE A 214 83.69 1.61 11.31
CA ILE A 214 83.47 1.57 9.85
C ILE A 214 82.34 2.57 9.52
N ASP A 215 82.51 3.39 8.48
CA ASP A 215 81.51 4.39 8.04
C ASP A 215 80.32 3.70 7.32
N TRP A 216 79.56 2.92 8.09
CA TRP A 216 78.38 2.17 7.64
C TRP A 216 77.25 3.07 7.16
N ALA A 217 77.29 4.36 7.49
CA ALA A 217 76.31 5.32 7.03
C ALA A 217 76.43 5.60 5.54
N ARG A 218 77.60 5.42 4.89
CA ARG A 218 77.75 5.68 3.44
C ARG A 218 77.42 4.49 2.55
N ASP A 219 77.59 3.27 3.06
CA ASP A 219 77.29 2.05 2.31
C ASP A 219 75.82 1.65 2.47
N LYS A 220 75.09 1.58 1.35
CA LYS A 220 73.67 1.20 1.33
C LYS A 220 73.44 -0.17 1.95
N HIS A 221 74.34 -1.13 1.73
CA HIS A 221 74.16 -2.50 2.21
C HIS A 221 74.39 -2.63 3.72
N LEU A 222 75.34 -1.88 4.27
CA LEU A 222 75.58 -1.84 5.72
C LEU A 222 74.52 -1.00 6.45
N ARG A 223 74.06 0.07 5.81
CA ARG A 223 72.95 0.88 6.30
C ARG A 223 71.66 0.06 6.45
N ASP A 224 71.34 -0.79 5.48
CA ASP A 224 70.16 -1.66 5.53
C ASP A 224 70.28 -2.74 6.62
N ILE A 225 71.49 -3.27 6.86
CA ILE A 225 71.74 -4.25 7.93
C ILE A 225 71.56 -3.62 9.33
N VAL A 226 71.92 -2.34 9.50
CA VAL A 226 71.87 -1.64 10.80
C VAL A 226 70.51 -0.99 11.06
N LEU A 227 69.88 -0.36 10.06
CA LEU A 227 68.67 0.43 10.25
C LEU A 227 67.37 -0.33 10.00
N ASP A 228 67.43 -1.48 9.32
CA ASP A 228 66.29 -2.34 8.97
C ASP A 228 65.11 -1.59 8.32
N PRO A 229 64.90 -1.69 6.99
CA PRO A 229 63.68 -1.15 6.40
C PRO A 229 62.48 -1.98 6.91
N ASN A 230 61.55 -1.34 7.61
CA ASN A 230 60.27 -1.94 8.02
C ASN A 230 59.53 -2.58 6.83
#